data_AF-A0A936LQ65-F1
#
_entry.id   AF-A0A936LQ65-F1
#
_cell.length_a   1.000
_cell.length_b   1.000
_cell.length_c   1.000
_cell.angle_alpha   90.00
_cell.angle_beta   90.00
_cell.angle_gamma   90.00
#
_symmetry.space_group_name_H-M   'P 1'
#
loop_
_entity.id
_entity.type
_entity.pdbx_description
1 polymer ?
#
loop_
_entity_poly.entity_id
_entity_poly.type
_entity_poly.pdbx_seq_one_letter_code
_entity_poly.pdbx_strand_id
1 'polypeptide(L)'
;MFIIALAWTFNPFYNLIPLGVIWAIGISMVILGILIRWKLPVIALISISAIILLGHNALDFIETTPGFSPNFWWDLLHTGYFKPYEFAPHHFVLLIYPFVPWTGLMIAGYCAGRVFSSAVTQEQRFRILMYSGFAMILVFGILRFSNIYGDPIDWTSQSTYWKTFLNFINVDKYPPSLLYLCITLGPAMLLLIAMEKYSNAFTKQISIFGRTAFFYYILHLYLIHLLASIAFFARGHQLSEAIESAKNLPFLFLIPGEGFELWGVYVIWFLVLLILFPICKWYDVYKSRNKAKWWLRYL
;
A
#
# COMPACT_ATOMS: atom_id res chain seq x y z
N MET A 1 10.67 -4.54 -9.92
CA MET A 1 11.07 -3.13 -9.88
C MET A 1 10.95 -2.48 -11.25
N PHE A 2 11.75 -2.88 -12.25
CA PHE A 2 11.73 -2.26 -13.59
C PHE A 2 10.35 -2.22 -14.27
N ILE A 3 9.57 -3.31 -14.22
CA ILE A 3 8.21 -3.33 -14.78
C ILE A 3 7.33 -2.24 -14.17
N ILE A 4 7.44 -2.02 -12.85
CA ILE A 4 6.62 -1.03 -12.14
C ILE A 4 7.19 0.38 -12.36
N ALA A 5 8.52 0.53 -12.38
CA ALA A 5 9.16 1.81 -12.67
C ALA A 5 8.75 2.32 -14.06
N LEU A 6 8.79 1.46 -15.08
CA LEU A 6 8.32 1.80 -16.42
C LEU A 6 6.82 2.12 -16.43
N ALA A 7 6.01 1.36 -15.70
CA ALA A 7 4.57 1.62 -15.63
C ALA A 7 4.21 2.96 -14.99
N TRP A 8 5.02 3.43 -14.03
CA TRP A 8 4.82 4.71 -13.35
C TRP A 8 5.42 5.88 -14.12
N THR A 9 6.64 5.77 -14.64
CA THR A 9 7.32 6.91 -15.28
C THR A 9 7.05 6.99 -16.78
N PHE A 10 6.66 5.86 -17.39
CA PHE A 10 6.62 5.63 -18.83
C PHE A 10 7.96 5.91 -19.54
N ASN A 11 9.07 5.95 -18.79
CA ASN A 11 10.40 6.25 -19.26
C ASN A 11 11.23 4.96 -19.44
N PRO A 12 11.57 4.54 -20.67
CA PRO A 12 12.33 3.32 -20.93
C PRO A 12 13.81 3.42 -20.56
N PHE A 13 14.33 4.63 -20.29
CA PHE A 13 15.70 4.84 -19.86
C PHE A 13 15.89 4.65 -18.35
N TYR A 14 14.80 4.47 -17.59
CA TYR A 14 14.86 4.20 -16.15
C TYR A 14 15.67 5.23 -15.33
N ASN A 15 15.67 6.51 -15.76
CA ASN A 15 16.33 7.59 -15.02
C ASN A 15 15.81 7.75 -13.59
N LEU A 16 14.58 7.29 -13.33
CA LEU A 16 14.02 7.22 -11.99
C LEU A 16 13.41 5.85 -11.73
N ILE A 17 13.78 5.25 -10.59
CA ILE A 17 13.21 4.00 -10.11
C ILE A 17 12.46 4.27 -8.79
N PRO A 18 11.12 4.31 -8.81
CA PRO A 18 10.32 4.47 -7.59
C PRO A 18 10.35 3.22 -6.72
N LEU A 19 10.82 3.36 -5.47
CA LEU A 19 10.69 2.35 -4.42
C LEU A 19 9.36 2.56 -3.69
N GLY A 20 8.28 2.07 -4.32
CA GLY A 20 6.91 2.18 -3.83
C GLY A 20 6.39 0.94 -3.08
N VAL A 21 5.07 0.84 -2.94
CA VAL A 21 4.34 -0.29 -2.29
C VAL A 21 4.92 -1.66 -2.67
N ILE A 22 5.03 -1.94 -3.98
CA ILE A 22 5.43 -3.27 -4.45
C ILE A 22 6.87 -3.60 -4.07
N TRP A 23 7.75 -2.60 -4.03
CA TRP A 23 9.10 -2.79 -3.54
C TRP A 23 9.11 -3.09 -2.04
N ALA A 24 8.40 -2.29 -1.23
CA ALA A 24 8.30 -2.49 0.21
C ALA A 24 7.74 -3.88 0.55
N ILE A 25 6.63 -4.28 -0.09
CA ILE A 25 6.07 -5.63 0.06
C ILE A 25 7.08 -6.70 -0.38
N GLY A 26 7.74 -6.51 -1.53
CA GLY A 26 8.71 -7.47 -2.06
C GLY A 26 9.86 -7.76 -1.11
N ILE A 27 10.50 -6.73 -0.55
CA ILE A 27 11.58 -6.90 0.43
C ILE A 27 11.05 -7.49 1.75
N SER A 28 9.87 -7.07 2.21
CA SER A 28 9.22 -7.67 3.39
C SER A 28 8.97 -9.17 3.21
N MET A 29 8.56 -9.62 2.01
CA MET A 29 8.36 -11.05 1.72
C MET A 29 9.67 -11.84 1.75
N VAL A 30 10.78 -11.26 1.27
CA VAL A 30 12.11 -11.87 1.35
C VAL A 30 12.52 -12.03 2.81
N ILE A 31 12.40 -10.96 3.61
CA ILE A 31 12.72 -10.98 5.04
C ILE A 31 11.87 -12.02 5.77
N LEU A 32 10.55 -11.98 5.59
CA LEU A 32 9.64 -12.96 6.21
C LEU A 32 9.99 -14.39 5.78
N GLY A 33 10.32 -14.62 4.51
CA GLY A 33 10.76 -15.91 4.00
C GLY A 33 12.01 -16.44 4.71
N ILE A 34 13.00 -15.56 4.96
CA ILE A 34 14.21 -15.89 5.72
C ILE A 34 13.85 -16.23 7.18
N LEU A 35 13.04 -15.40 7.84
CA LEU A 35 12.61 -15.62 9.23
C LEU A 35 11.87 -16.96 9.40
N ILE A 36 11.00 -17.31 8.45
CA ILE A 36 10.30 -18.60 8.43
C ILE A 36 11.29 -19.74 8.20
N ARG A 37 12.27 -19.57 7.29
CA ARG A 37 13.27 -20.60 6.98
C ARG A 37 14.20 -20.89 8.17
N TRP A 38 14.48 -19.88 8.98
CA TRP A 38 15.17 -20.00 10.27
C TRP A 38 14.33 -20.68 11.36
N LYS A 39 13.08 -21.06 11.06
CA LYS A 39 12.18 -21.77 11.97
C LYS A 39 11.95 -21.02 13.28
N LEU A 40 11.90 -19.68 13.23
CA LEU A 40 11.59 -18.88 14.40
C LEU A 40 10.21 -19.28 14.97
N PRO A 41 10.08 -19.41 16.30
CA PRO A 41 8.78 -19.69 16.91
C PRO A 41 7.83 -18.52 16.65
N VAL A 42 6.53 -18.82 16.60
CA VAL A 42 5.48 -17.81 16.33
C VAL A 42 5.55 -16.66 17.33
N ILE A 43 5.89 -16.94 18.59
CA ILE A 43 6.05 -15.91 19.63
C ILE A 43 7.14 -14.91 19.23
N ALA A 44 8.29 -15.36 18.72
CA ALA A 44 9.35 -14.47 18.26
C ALA A 44 8.91 -13.60 17.07
N LEU A 45 8.14 -14.16 16.13
CA LEU A 45 7.58 -13.39 15.01
C LEU A 45 6.59 -12.31 15.50
N ILE A 46 5.71 -12.66 16.45
CA ILE A 46 4.80 -11.71 17.08
C ILE A 46 5.59 -10.61 17.80
N SER A 47 6.64 -10.96 18.54
CA SER A 47 7.48 -9.98 19.24
C SER A 47 8.18 -9.03 18.27
N ILE A 48 8.79 -9.54 17.19
CA ILE A 48 9.43 -8.70 16.16
C ILE A 48 8.41 -7.75 15.53
N SER A 49 7.24 -8.28 15.16
CA SER A 49 6.16 -7.48 14.61
C SER A 49 5.70 -6.39 15.58
N ALA A 50 5.48 -6.73 16.85
CA ALA A 50 5.05 -5.79 17.87
C ALA A 50 6.10 -4.70 18.11
N ILE A 51 7.39 -5.05 18.19
CA ILE A 51 8.48 -4.07 18.35
C ILE A 51 8.49 -3.09 17.19
N ILE A 52 8.37 -3.58 15.94
CA ILE A 52 8.34 -2.70 14.78
C ILE A 52 7.09 -1.82 14.80
N LEU A 53 5.90 -2.41 14.91
CA LEU A 53 4.65 -1.66 14.75
C LEU A 53 4.37 -0.70 15.91
N LEU A 54 4.69 -1.09 17.15
CA LEU A 54 4.49 -0.24 18.31
C LEU A 54 5.64 0.74 18.52
N GLY A 55 6.84 0.45 17.99
CA GLY A 55 8.04 1.25 18.21
C GLY A 55 8.40 2.22 17.07
N HIS A 56 7.87 2.03 15.85
CA HIS A 56 8.32 2.86 14.71
C HIS A 56 8.05 4.35 14.92
N ASN A 57 6.87 4.73 15.40
CA ASN A 57 6.54 6.13 15.68
C ASN A 57 7.37 6.75 16.82
N ALA A 58 8.10 5.96 17.62
CA ALA A 58 9.02 6.51 18.62
C ALA A 58 10.23 7.18 17.96
N LEU A 59 10.55 6.79 16.71
CA LEU A 59 11.61 7.43 15.93
C LEU A 59 11.19 8.83 15.47
N ASP A 60 9.89 9.12 15.36
CA ASP A 60 9.38 10.44 14.97
C ASP A 60 9.85 11.53 15.95
N PHE A 61 9.98 11.22 17.25
CA PHE A 61 10.54 12.15 18.24
C PHE A 61 11.98 12.55 17.92
N ILE A 62 12.79 11.64 17.38
CA ILE A 62 14.16 11.95 16.96
C ILE A 62 14.12 12.92 15.78
N GLU A 63 13.20 12.71 14.84
CA GLU A 63 13.04 13.56 13.65
C GLU A 63 12.64 14.99 13.99
N THR A 64 11.93 15.21 15.10
CA THR A 64 11.57 16.55 15.58
C THR A 64 12.75 17.34 16.18
N THR A 65 13.90 16.71 16.38
CA THR A 65 15.07 17.38 16.98
C THR A 65 15.67 18.42 16.01
N PRO A 66 15.98 19.65 16.47
CA PRO A 66 16.59 20.67 15.62
C PRO A 66 17.90 20.18 14.97
N GLY A 67 18.01 20.34 13.65
CA GLY A 67 19.19 19.93 12.89
C GLY A 67 19.21 18.45 12.49
N PHE A 68 18.15 17.69 12.76
CA PHE A 68 18.01 16.33 12.25
C PHE A 68 18.01 16.34 10.71
N SER A 69 18.85 15.49 10.12
CA SER A 69 18.92 15.30 8.66
C SER A 69 18.96 13.80 8.38
N PRO A 70 17.89 13.23 7.78
CA PRO A 70 17.87 11.81 7.47
C PRO A 70 18.90 11.51 6.37
N ASN A 71 19.57 10.38 6.51
CA ASN A 71 20.38 9.82 5.45
C ASN A 71 19.59 8.76 4.67
N PHE A 72 20.22 8.20 3.63
CA PHE A 72 19.63 7.14 2.81
C PHE A 72 19.01 6.00 3.62
N TRP A 73 19.72 5.51 4.66
CA TRP A 73 19.25 4.40 5.46
C TRP A 73 18.06 4.76 6.32
N TRP A 74 18.05 5.97 6.88
CA TRP A 74 16.92 6.46 7.65
C TRP A 74 15.66 6.59 6.76
N ASP A 75 15.80 7.20 5.59
CA ASP A 75 14.69 7.32 4.63
C ASP A 75 14.21 5.97 4.10
N LEU A 76 15.12 5.01 3.88
CA LEU A 76 14.80 3.67 3.38
C LEU A 76 14.04 2.83 4.43
N LEU A 77 14.41 2.99 5.70
CA LEU A 77 13.91 2.17 6.79
C LEU A 77 12.67 2.77 7.45
N HIS A 78 12.60 4.09 7.61
CA HIS A 78 11.61 4.75 8.47
C HIS A 78 10.76 5.81 7.79
N THR A 79 11.35 6.77 7.09
CA THR A 79 10.63 8.02 6.71
C THR A 79 10.00 7.94 5.33
N GLY A 80 10.78 7.71 4.27
CA GLY A 80 10.31 7.61 2.86
C GLY A 80 9.30 8.69 2.43
N TYR A 81 9.79 9.87 1.99
CA TYR A 81 8.95 11.00 1.55
C TYR A 81 9.39 11.53 0.18
N PHE A 82 9.18 10.74 -0.88
CA PHE A 82 9.60 11.09 -2.25
C PHE A 82 11.05 11.58 -2.30
N LYS A 83 11.96 10.93 -1.56
CA LYS A 83 13.36 11.33 -1.44
C LYS A 83 14.18 10.76 -2.59
N PRO A 84 14.75 11.59 -3.48
CA PRO A 84 15.58 11.10 -4.58
C PRO A 84 17.02 10.88 -4.11
N TYR A 85 17.60 9.76 -4.52
CA TYR A 85 19.01 9.43 -4.32
C TYR A 85 19.65 9.04 -5.64
N GLU A 86 20.66 9.79 -6.07
CA GLU A 86 21.40 9.49 -7.30
C GLU A 86 22.35 8.30 -7.05
N PHE A 87 22.28 7.28 -7.90
CA PHE A 87 23.16 6.10 -7.81
C PHE A 87 24.07 5.92 -9.04
N ALA A 88 23.76 6.61 -10.14
CA ALA A 88 24.59 6.74 -11.32
C ALA A 88 24.23 8.06 -12.02
N PRO A 89 25.09 8.61 -12.91
CA PRO A 89 24.83 9.90 -13.56
C PRO A 89 23.43 9.95 -14.20
N HIS A 90 22.59 10.89 -13.77
CA HIS A 90 21.21 11.06 -14.21
C HIS A 90 20.29 9.86 -13.94
N HIS A 91 20.61 9.02 -12.95
CA HIS A 91 19.81 7.88 -12.52
C HIS A 91 19.60 7.90 -11.00
N PHE A 92 18.33 7.91 -10.63
CA PHE A 92 17.88 8.12 -9.27
C PHE A 92 17.00 6.97 -8.79
N VAL A 93 17.13 6.62 -7.52
CA VAL A 93 16.12 5.85 -6.79
C VAL A 93 15.27 6.84 -6.01
N LEU A 94 13.95 6.74 -6.15
CA LEU A 94 13.00 7.58 -5.42
C LEU A 94 12.41 6.78 -4.27
N LEU A 95 12.79 7.11 -3.04
CA LEU A 95 12.26 6.47 -1.85
C LEU A 95 10.89 7.06 -1.52
N ILE A 96 9.83 6.30 -1.79
CA ILE A 96 8.44 6.69 -1.51
C ILE A 96 7.91 5.92 -0.30
N TYR A 97 8.35 4.68 -0.09
CA TYR A 97 7.83 3.81 0.97
C TYR A 97 8.99 3.31 1.82
N PRO A 98 9.01 3.59 3.13
CA PRO A 98 9.93 2.94 4.05
C PRO A 98 9.45 1.52 4.34
N PHE A 99 10.30 0.50 4.19
CA PHE A 99 9.82 -0.89 4.18
C PHE A 99 9.65 -1.53 5.56
N VAL A 100 10.27 -0.98 6.62
CA VAL A 100 10.30 -1.65 7.94
C VAL A 100 8.90 -1.72 8.57
N PRO A 101 8.09 -0.64 8.61
CA PRO A 101 6.72 -0.73 9.14
C PRO A 101 5.87 -1.77 8.40
N TRP A 102 5.98 -1.83 7.06
CA TRP A 102 5.30 -2.84 6.24
C TRP A 102 5.80 -4.27 6.50
N THR A 103 7.08 -4.42 6.85
CA THR A 103 7.64 -5.71 7.27
C THR A 103 7.03 -6.17 8.59
N GLY A 104 6.93 -5.27 9.57
CA GLY A 104 6.24 -5.53 10.83
C GLY A 104 4.79 -5.97 10.59
N LEU A 105 4.08 -5.26 9.73
CA LEU A 105 2.69 -5.58 9.35
C LEU A 105 2.58 -6.93 8.63
N MET A 106 3.51 -7.23 7.72
CA MET A 106 3.51 -8.51 6.99
C MET A 106 3.73 -9.69 7.92
N ILE A 107 4.63 -9.56 8.90
CA ILE A 107 4.84 -10.56 9.94
C ILE A 107 3.57 -10.73 10.78
N ALA A 108 2.91 -9.62 11.16
CA ALA A 108 1.63 -9.67 11.87
C ALA A 108 0.57 -10.46 11.08
N GLY A 109 0.44 -10.15 9.78
CA GLY A 109 -0.48 -10.80 8.86
C GLY A 109 -0.19 -12.29 8.69
N TYR A 110 1.09 -12.68 8.60
CA TYR A 110 1.50 -14.09 8.56
C TYR A 110 1.09 -14.85 9.83
N CYS A 111 1.31 -14.26 11.00
CA CYS A 111 0.87 -14.82 12.28
C CYS A 111 -0.66 -14.90 12.36
N ALA A 112 -1.36 -13.84 11.96
CA ALA A 112 -2.82 -13.79 11.92
C ALA A 112 -3.42 -14.83 10.95
N GLY A 113 -2.73 -15.15 9.85
CA GLY A 113 -3.15 -16.20 8.90
C GLY A 113 -3.34 -17.57 9.56
N ARG A 114 -2.66 -17.85 10.68
CA ARG A 114 -2.85 -19.11 11.44
C ARG A 114 -4.24 -19.23 12.07
N VAL A 115 -4.91 -18.11 12.33
CA VAL A 115 -6.29 -18.06 12.84
C VAL A 115 -7.29 -18.64 11.81
N PHE A 116 -6.91 -18.68 10.53
CA PHE A 116 -7.69 -19.25 9.44
C PHE A 116 -7.30 -20.70 9.10
N SER A 117 -6.41 -21.31 9.88
CA SER A 117 -6.06 -22.72 9.70
C SER A 117 -7.16 -23.66 10.20
N SER A 118 -7.12 -24.92 9.79
CA SER A 118 -8.05 -25.96 10.24
C SER A 118 -7.95 -26.28 11.74
N ALA A 119 -6.91 -25.80 12.43
CA ALA A 119 -6.72 -26.02 13.86
C ALA A 119 -7.56 -25.07 14.73
N VAL A 120 -8.11 -24.00 14.17
CA VAL A 120 -8.88 -22.99 14.91
C VAL A 120 -10.36 -23.11 14.54
N THR A 121 -11.23 -23.27 15.54
CA THR A 121 -12.66 -23.37 15.30
C THR A 121 -13.23 -22.04 14.82
N GLN A 122 -14.39 -22.08 14.14
CA GLN A 122 -15.06 -20.86 13.69
C GLN A 122 -15.38 -19.91 14.85
N GLU A 123 -15.80 -20.45 16.00
CA GLU A 123 -16.08 -19.66 17.20
C GLU A 123 -14.82 -19.00 17.77
N GLN A 124 -13.70 -19.75 17.83
CA GLN A 124 -12.41 -19.19 18.27
C GLN A 124 -11.95 -18.08 17.33
N ARG A 125 -12.02 -18.30 16.02
CA ARG A 125 -11.69 -17.28 15.00
C ARG A 125 -12.55 -16.03 15.19
N PHE A 126 -13.86 -16.20 15.35
CA PHE A 126 -14.78 -15.09 15.60
C PHE A 126 -14.35 -14.26 16.81
N ARG A 127 -14.09 -14.92 17.95
CA ARG A 127 -13.66 -14.24 19.18
C ARG A 127 -12.34 -13.51 18.98
N ILE A 128 -11.34 -14.14 18.37
CA ILE A 128 -10.03 -13.54 18.10
C ILE A 128 -10.19 -12.28 17.24
N LEU A 129 -10.86 -12.38 16.09
CA LEU A 129 -11.04 -11.23 15.19
C LEU A 129 -11.86 -10.11 15.84
N MET A 130 -12.89 -10.46 16.60
CA MET A 130 -13.76 -9.49 17.27
C MET A 130 -12.99 -8.72 18.33
N TYR A 131 -12.30 -9.43 19.24
CA TYR A 131 -11.55 -8.79 20.31
C TYR A 131 -10.35 -8.01 19.77
N SER A 132 -9.60 -8.55 18.82
CA SER A 132 -8.50 -7.82 18.18
C SER A 132 -8.99 -6.58 17.43
N GLY A 133 -10.11 -6.69 16.70
CA GLY A 133 -10.69 -5.57 15.97
C GLY A 133 -11.13 -4.42 16.88
N PHE A 134 -11.89 -4.74 17.94
CA PHE A 134 -12.30 -3.73 18.93
C PHE A 134 -11.12 -3.18 19.74
N ALA A 135 -10.14 -4.02 20.11
CA ALA A 135 -8.96 -3.56 20.81
C ALA A 135 -8.15 -2.55 19.97
N MET A 136 -7.98 -2.79 18.67
CA MET A 136 -7.32 -1.84 17.77
C MET A 136 -8.08 -0.52 17.66
N ILE A 137 -9.41 -0.56 17.51
CA ILE A 137 -10.23 0.66 17.47
C ILE A 137 -10.16 1.42 18.80
N LEU A 138 -10.15 0.71 19.93
CA LEU A 138 -10.02 1.31 21.25
C LEU A 138 -8.66 1.97 21.44
N VAL A 139 -7.57 1.28 21.08
CA VAL A 139 -6.20 1.83 21.10
C VAL A 139 -6.11 3.07 20.21
N PHE A 140 -6.68 3.02 19.00
CA PHE A 140 -6.79 4.18 18.13
C PHE A 140 -7.49 5.35 18.85
N GLY A 141 -8.66 5.13 19.43
CA GLY A 141 -9.39 6.17 20.14
C GLY A 141 -8.55 6.79 21.27
N ILE A 142 -8.02 5.96 22.16
CA ILE A 142 -7.24 6.42 23.33
C ILE A 142 -6.03 7.25 22.91
N LEU A 143 -5.23 6.75 21.97
CA LEU A 143 -4.01 7.43 21.53
C LEU A 143 -4.32 8.63 20.63
N ARG A 144 -5.32 8.54 19.75
CA ARG A 144 -5.70 9.67 18.89
C ARG A 144 -6.21 10.82 19.73
N PHE A 145 -7.05 10.60 20.75
CA PHE A 145 -7.53 11.67 21.61
C PHE A 145 -6.43 12.37 22.42
N SER A 146 -5.33 11.67 22.74
CA SER A 146 -4.26 12.26 23.54
C SER A 146 -3.26 13.09 22.74
N ASN A 147 -3.12 12.86 21.42
CA ASN A 147 -2.05 13.45 20.58
C ASN A 147 -0.63 13.16 21.08
N ILE A 148 -0.44 12.14 21.93
CA ILE A 148 0.89 11.85 22.52
C ILE A 148 1.72 10.93 21.63
N TYR A 149 1.09 9.97 20.96
CA TYR A 149 1.81 8.90 20.27
C TYR A 149 1.00 8.23 19.16
N GLY A 150 1.73 7.67 18.19
CA GLY A 150 1.21 6.76 17.17
C GLY A 150 0.83 7.43 15.85
N ASP A 151 0.95 8.75 15.76
CA ASP A 151 0.84 9.53 14.54
C ASP A 151 1.71 10.79 14.66
N PRO A 152 2.46 11.17 13.60
CA PRO A 152 3.32 12.36 13.65
C PRO A 152 2.54 13.67 13.54
N ILE A 153 1.24 13.63 13.19
CA ILE A 153 0.41 14.82 12.96
C ILE A 153 -0.75 14.84 13.97
N ASP A 154 -0.70 15.81 14.88
CA ASP A 154 -1.77 16.05 15.84
C ASP A 154 -3.11 16.34 15.16
N TRP A 155 -4.20 15.79 15.69
CA TRP A 155 -5.53 16.27 15.31
C TRP A 155 -5.83 17.59 16.01
N THR A 156 -6.60 18.44 15.36
CA THR A 156 -6.99 19.78 15.84
C THR A 156 -8.45 20.07 15.54
N SER A 157 -9.09 20.84 16.41
CA SER A 157 -10.44 21.35 16.18
C SER A 157 -10.49 22.25 14.95
N GLN A 158 -11.44 21.98 14.07
CA GLN A 158 -11.66 22.72 12.82
C GLN A 158 -12.92 23.59 12.91
N SER A 159 -13.13 24.41 11.87
CA SER A 159 -14.27 25.34 11.76
C SER A 159 -15.67 24.69 11.83
N THR A 160 -15.80 23.39 11.61
CA THR A 160 -17.08 22.66 11.69
C THR A 160 -16.86 21.30 12.31
N TYR A 161 -17.86 20.76 13.01
CA TYR A 161 -17.80 19.42 13.60
C TYR A 161 -17.41 18.33 12.58
N TRP A 162 -17.90 18.44 11.35
CA TRP A 162 -17.55 17.50 10.28
C TRP A 162 -16.07 17.59 9.89
N LYS A 163 -15.53 18.80 9.71
CA LYS A 163 -14.10 18.98 9.43
C LYS A 163 -13.23 18.52 10.59
N THR A 164 -13.67 18.71 11.83
CA THR A 164 -12.98 18.21 13.03
C THR A 164 -12.96 16.69 13.03
N PHE A 165 -14.09 16.05 12.74
CA PHE A 165 -14.16 14.60 12.61
C PHE A 165 -13.25 14.08 11.49
N LEU A 166 -13.26 14.72 10.31
CA LEU A 166 -12.37 14.35 9.21
C LEU A 166 -10.89 14.50 9.58
N ASN A 167 -10.52 15.56 10.30
CA ASN A 167 -9.18 15.76 10.79
C ASN A 167 -8.79 14.71 11.85
N PHE A 168 -9.73 14.34 12.74
CA PHE A 168 -9.53 13.29 13.74
C PHE A 168 -9.20 11.92 13.11
N ILE A 169 -9.88 11.55 12.01
CA ILE A 169 -9.60 10.29 11.29
C ILE A 169 -8.49 10.42 10.23
N ASN A 170 -7.97 11.62 9.99
CA ASN A 170 -6.86 11.85 9.08
C ASN A 170 -5.54 11.51 9.79
N VAL A 171 -5.07 10.29 9.56
CA VAL A 171 -3.84 9.74 10.15
C VAL A 171 -2.86 9.34 9.05
N ASP A 172 -1.58 9.39 9.36
CA ASP A 172 -0.52 9.30 8.38
C ASP A 172 -0.31 7.88 7.85
N LYS A 173 -0.27 7.77 6.52
CA LYS A 173 -0.19 6.50 5.81
C LYS A 173 1.24 6.16 5.37
N TYR A 174 2.12 7.16 5.25
CA TYR A 174 3.44 7.02 4.64
C TYR A 174 4.48 7.82 5.44
N PRO A 175 5.15 7.17 6.42
CA PRO A 175 5.03 5.76 6.83
C PRO A 175 3.68 5.42 7.48
N PRO A 176 3.23 4.15 7.46
CA PRO A 176 1.94 3.80 8.08
C PRO A 176 2.04 3.96 9.59
N SER A 177 1.41 5.00 10.12
CA SER A 177 1.38 5.28 11.56
C SER A 177 0.69 4.15 12.33
N LEU A 178 1.01 3.99 13.60
CA LEU A 178 0.32 3.00 14.46
C LEU A 178 -1.20 3.26 14.44
N LEU A 179 -1.61 4.52 14.48
CA LEU A 179 -3.02 4.90 14.43
C LEU A 179 -3.65 4.55 13.08
N TYR A 180 -2.96 4.79 11.96
CA TYR A 180 -3.38 4.34 10.64
C TYR A 180 -3.60 2.83 10.60
N LEU A 181 -2.67 2.04 11.14
CA LEU A 181 -2.82 0.58 11.19
C LEU A 181 -4.00 0.16 12.06
N CYS A 182 -4.20 0.77 13.23
CA CYS A 182 -5.31 0.44 14.12
C CYS A 182 -6.67 0.73 13.49
N ILE A 183 -6.87 1.93 12.92
CA ILE A 183 -8.17 2.33 12.36
C ILE A 183 -8.48 1.68 11.01
N THR A 184 -7.48 1.15 10.30
CA THR A 184 -7.70 0.41 9.07
C THR A 184 -7.87 -1.10 9.30
N LEU A 185 -7.03 -1.71 10.15
CA LEU A 185 -7.09 -3.15 10.42
C LEU A 185 -8.21 -3.54 11.37
N GLY A 186 -8.50 -2.70 12.38
CA GLY A 186 -9.55 -2.99 13.36
C GLY A 186 -10.92 -3.19 12.70
N PRO A 187 -11.43 -2.19 11.95
CA PRO A 187 -12.65 -2.34 11.16
C PRO A 187 -12.56 -3.44 10.10
N ALA A 188 -11.41 -3.64 9.45
CA ALA A 188 -11.24 -4.72 8.47
C ALA A 188 -11.43 -6.11 9.11
N MET A 189 -10.95 -6.35 10.33
CA MET A 189 -11.18 -7.60 11.06
C MET A 189 -12.65 -7.81 11.40
N LEU A 190 -13.35 -6.76 11.84
CA LEU A 190 -14.80 -6.81 12.09
C LEU A 190 -15.60 -7.04 10.81
N LEU A 191 -15.18 -6.42 9.70
CA LEU A 191 -15.78 -6.62 8.39
C LEU A 191 -15.58 -8.06 7.90
N LEU A 192 -14.40 -8.65 8.12
CA LEU A 192 -14.14 -10.05 7.77
C LEU A 192 -15.11 -11.00 8.46
N ILE A 193 -15.42 -10.76 9.74
CA ILE A 193 -16.43 -11.53 10.48
C ILE A 193 -17.81 -11.42 9.81
N ALA A 194 -18.21 -10.21 9.45
CA ALA A 194 -19.48 -9.97 8.78
C ALA A 194 -19.53 -10.64 7.40
N MET A 195 -18.43 -10.60 6.65
CA MET A 195 -18.33 -11.12 5.29
C MET A 195 -18.23 -12.64 5.20
N GLU A 196 -17.77 -13.32 6.26
CA GLU A 196 -17.55 -14.77 6.27
C GLU A 196 -18.80 -15.58 5.87
N LYS A 197 -20.00 -15.04 6.15
CA LYS A 197 -21.29 -15.71 5.90
C LYS A 197 -21.80 -15.55 4.46
N TYR A 198 -21.19 -14.69 3.65
CA TYR A 198 -21.74 -14.31 2.34
C TYR A 198 -20.95 -14.94 1.17
N SER A 199 -21.60 -15.86 0.46
CA SER A 199 -21.07 -16.45 -0.78
C SER A 199 -22.15 -16.44 -1.86
N ASN A 200 -22.25 -15.32 -2.59
CA ASN A 200 -23.22 -15.12 -3.67
C ASN A 200 -22.50 -14.83 -5.00
N ALA A 201 -23.26 -14.66 -6.08
CA ALA A 201 -22.68 -14.44 -7.42
C ALA A 201 -21.81 -13.17 -7.47
N PHE A 202 -22.23 -12.11 -6.80
CA PHE A 202 -21.51 -10.84 -6.75
C PHE A 202 -20.19 -10.96 -5.97
N THR A 203 -20.20 -11.57 -4.77
CA THR A 203 -18.96 -11.79 -4.02
C THR A 203 -17.99 -12.69 -4.76
N LYS A 204 -18.49 -13.69 -5.50
CA LYS A 204 -17.68 -14.52 -6.40
C LYS A 204 -17.04 -13.71 -7.53
N GLN A 205 -17.76 -12.77 -8.13
CA GLN A 205 -17.21 -11.89 -9.18
C GLN A 205 -16.13 -10.95 -8.63
N ILE A 206 -16.41 -10.23 -7.55
CA ILE A 206 -15.44 -9.30 -6.93
C ILE A 206 -14.20 -10.05 -6.45
N SER A 207 -14.35 -11.27 -5.93
CA SER A 207 -13.23 -12.08 -5.46
C SER A 207 -12.22 -12.42 -6.57
N ILE A 208 -12.58 -12.31 -7.85
CA ILE A 208 -11.64 -12.46 -8.97
C ILE A 208 -10.53 -11.42 -8.86
N PHE A 209 -10.89 -10.14 -8.66
CA PHE A 209 -9.88 -9.08 -8.48
C PHE A 209 -8.98 -9.36 -7.29
N GLY A 210 -9.52 -9.89 -6.19
CA GLY A 210 -8.72 -10.31 -5.03
C GLY A 210 -7.73 -11.42 -5.35
N ARG A 211 -8.12 -12.45 -6.11
CA ARG A 211 -7.24 -13.58 -6.50
C ARG A 211 -6.17 -13.18 -7.52
N THR A 212 -6.43 -12.14 -8.31
CA THR A 212 -5.53 -11.63 -9.35
C THR A 212 -5.03 -10.21 -9.03
N ALA A 213 -4.95 -9.84 -7.75
CA ALA A 213 -4.73 -8.45 -7.35
C ALA A 213 -3.42 -7.88 -7.90
N PHE A 214 -2.32 -8.66 -7.86
CA PHE A 214 -1.03 -8.20 -8.38
C PHE A 214 -1.00 -8.11 -9.91
N PHE A 215 -1.61 -9.07 -10.61
CA PHE A 215 -1.82 -9.00 -12.05
C PHE A 215 -2.63 -7.76 -12.48
N TYR A 216 -3.76 -7.49 -11.81
CA TYR A 216 -4.54 -6.27 -12.02
C TYR A 216 -3.69 -5.02 -11.71
N TYR A 217 -2.93 -5.04 -10.61
CA TYR A 217 -2.06 -3.94 -10.22
C TYR A 217 -1.06 -3.58 -11.33
N ILE A 218 -0.45 -4.54 -12.00
CA ILE A 218 0.47 -4.24 -13.10
C ILE A 218 -0.30 -3.65 -14.30
N LEU A 219 -1.38 -4.31 -14.74
CA LEU A 219 -2.08 -3.93 -15.96
C LEU A 219 -2.76 -2.55 -15.86
N HIS A 220 -3.39 -2.22 -14.74
CA HIS A 220 -4.09 -0.94 -14.62
C HIS A 220 -3.13 0.26 -14.67
N LEU A 221 -1.89 0.13 -14.18
CA LEU A 221 -0.90 1.21 -14.30
C LEU A 221 -0.57 1.51 -15.75
N TYR A 222 -0.27 0.47 -16.54
CA TYR A 222 -0.01 0.62 -17.97
C TYR A 222 -1.23 1.15 -18.74
N LEU A 223 -2.43 0.64 -18.43
CA LEU A 223 -3.65 1.08 -19.09
C LEU A 223 -3.95 2.55 -18.78
N ILE A 224 -3.83 2.97 -17.52
CA ILE A 224 -4.08 4.37 -17.12
C ILE A 224 -3.03 5.30 -17.76
N HIS A 225 -1.75 4.93 -17.77
CA HIS A 225 -0.73 5.73 -18.44
C HIS A 225 -0.95 5.81 -19.96
N LEU A 226 -1.40 4.72 -20.59
CA LEU A 226 -1.76 4.73 -22.01
C LEU A 226 -2.95 5.67 -22.28
N LEU A 227 -3.98 5.64 -21.42
CA LEU A 227 -5.11 6.57 -21.55
C LEU A 227 -4.67 8.02 -21.31
N ALA A 228 -3.77 8.25 -20.36
CA ALA A 228 -3.19 9.57 -20.10
C ALA A 228 -2.39 10.07 -21.32
N SER A 229 -1.58 9.22 -21.96
CA SER A 229 -0.84 9.60 -23.16
C SER A 229 -1.76 9.87 -24.35
N ILE A 230 -2.81 9.08 -24.55
CA ILE A 230 -3.83 9.35 -25.57
C ILE A 230 -4.50 10.71 -25.30
N ALA A 231 -4.92 10.98 -24.06
CA ALA A 231 -5.55 12.25 -23.69
C ALA A 231 -4.59 13.44 -23.88
N PHE A 232 -3.32 13.27 -23.53
CA PHE A 232 -2.26 14.27 -23.72
C PHE A 232 -2.11 14.64 -25.20
N PHE A 233 -1.96 13.66 -26.10
CA PHE A 233 -1.86 13.95 -27.53
C PHE A 233 -3.17 14.47 -28.12
N ALA A 234 -4.33 14.01 -27.63
CA ALA A 234 -5.64 14.51 -28.07
C ALA A 234 -5.87 15.99 -27.73
N ARG A 235 -5.15 16.54 -26.74
CA ARG A 235 -5.14 17.97 -26.42
C ARG A 235 -4.20 18.80 -27.29
N GLY A 236 -3.43 18.16 -28.17
CA GLY A 236 -2.51 18.81 -29.09
C GLY A 236 -1.08 18.98 -28.58
N HIS A 237 -0.76 18.42 -27.41
CA HIS A 237 0.60 18.48 -26.87
C HIS A 237 1.59 17.66 -27.70
N GLN A 238 2.84 18.12 -27.71
CA GLN A 238 3.94 17.43 -28.39
C GLN A 238 4.78 16.59 -27.42
N LEU A 239 5.54 15.64 -27.95
CA LEU A 239 6.42 14.79 -27.14
C LEU A 239 7.48 15.61 -26.36
N SER A 240 7.94 16.73 -26.91
CA SER A 240 8.88 17.64 -26.24
C SER A 240 8.31 18.19 -24.93
N GLU A 241 7.03 18.53 -24.90
CA GLU A 241 6.34 19.04 -23.71
C GLU A 241 6.23 17.94 -22.64
N ALA A 242 6.01 16.68 -23.04
CA ALA A 242 6.02 15.56 -22.10
C ALA A 242 7.40 15.38 -21.45
N ILE A 243 8.48 15.45 -22.23
CA ILE A 243 9.86 15.34 -21.73
C ILE A 243 10.21 16.52 -20.83
N GLU A 244 9.75 17.72 -21.16
CA GLU A 244 9.97 18.91 -20.34
C GLU A 244 9.23 18.83 -19.00
N SER A 245 7.94 18.45 -19.03
CA SER A 245 7.14 18.25 -17.83
C SER A 245 7.72 17.16 -16.92
N ALA A 246 8.31 16.12 -17.52
CA ALA A 246 8.96 15.01 -16.81
C ALA A 246 10.14 15.45 -15.91
N LYS A 247 10.70 16.65 -16.13
CA LYS A 247 11.76 17.22 -15.28
C LYS A 247 11.23 17.67 -13.91
N ASN A 248 9.96 18.08 -13.86
CA ASN A 248 9.32 18.58 -12.64
C ASN A 248 8.51 17.50 -11.93
N LEU A 249 7.82 16.66 -12.72
CA LEU A 249 7.07 15.52 -12.22
C LEU A 249 7.57 14.25 -12.90
N PRO A 250 7.90 13.18 -12.19
CA PRO A 250 8.53 12.01 -12.79
C PRO A 250 7.54 11.08 -13.54
N PHE A 251 6.53 11.65 -14.21
CA PHE A 251 5.48 10.97 -14.94
C PHE A 251 5.34 11.59 -16.32
N LEU A 252 5.70 10.85 -17.37
CA LEU A 252 5.53 11.32 -18.74
C LEU A 252 4.04 11.48 -19.10
N PHE A 253 3.75 12.38 -20.04
CA PHE A 253 2.40 12.67 -20.56
C PHE A 253 1.43 13.27 -19.54
N LEU A 254 1.97 14.04 -18.59
CA LEU A 254 1.20 14.77 -17.59
C LEU A 254 1.67 16.22 -17.53
N ILE A 255 0.74 17.16 -17.55
CA ILE A 255 1.00 18.59 -17.34
C ILE A 255 0.29 19.03 -16.06
N PRO A 256 1.02 19.60 -15.08
CA PRO A 256 0.41 20.12 -13.86
C PRO A 256 -0.72 21.12 -14.16
N GLY A 257 -1.85 20.98 -13.48
CA GLY A 257 -3.03 21.85 -13.66
C GLY A 257 -3.99 21.37 -14.76
N GLU A 258 -3.59 20.38 -15.56
CA GLU A 258 -4.48 19.76 -16.52
C GLU A 258 -5.03 18.41 -16.04
N GLY A 259 -6.27 18.07 -16.44
CA GLY A 259 -6.87 16.82 -16.03
C GLY A 259 -8.35 16.71 -16.37
N PHE A 260 -9.04 15.79 -15.71
CA PHE A 260 -10.49 15.67 -15.75
C PHE A 260 -11.06 16.10 -14.40
N GLU A 261 -12.28 16.61 -14.40
CA GLU A 261 -13.04 16.80 -13.17
C GLU A 261 -13.30 15.46 -12.47
N LEU A 262 -13.65 15.52 -11.19
CA LEU A 262 -13.81 14.32 -10.35
C LEU A 262 -14.77 13.29 -10.95
N TRP A 263 -15.90 13.72 -11.53
CA TRP A 263 -16.84 12.81 -12.17
C TRP A 263 -16.21 12.08 -13.38
N GLY A 264 -15.40 12.78 -14.17
CA GLY A 264 -14.67 12.22 -15.31
C GLY A 264 -13.64 11.19 -14.87
N VAL A 265 -12.94 11.46 -13.75
CA VAL A 265 -12.04 10.49 -13.12
C VAL A 265 -12.79 9.22 -12.72
N TYR A 266 -13.97 9.33 -12.11
CA TYR A 266 -14.79 8.15 -11.76
C TYR A 266 -15.26 7.36 -12.98
N VAL A 267 -15.64 8.04 -14.07
CA VAL A 267 -16.01 7.37 -15.33
C VAL A 267 -14.82 6.59 -15.89
N ILE A 268 -13.64 7.22 -15.99
CA ILE A 268 -12.42 6.57 -16.48
C ILE A 268 -12.03 5.38 -15.59
N TRP A 269 -12.06 5.55 -14.27
CA TRP A 269 -11.79 4.49 -13.32
C TRP A 269 -12.73 3.29 -13.50
N PHE A 270 -14.03 3.56 -13.66
CA PHE A 270 -15.01 2.50 -13.88
C PHE A 270 -14.80 1.79 -15.22
N LEU A 271 -14.46 2.52 -16.28
CA LEU A 271 -14.11 1.93 -17.58
C LEU A 271 -12.86 1.05 -17.49
N VAL A 272 -11.82 1.48 -16.78
CA VAL A 272 -10.61 0.68 -16.53
C VAL A 272 -10.97 -0.64 -15.82
N LEU A 273 -11.83 -0.59 -14.81
CA LEU A 273 -12.32 -1.80 -14.14
C LEU A 273 -13.06 -2.74 -15.10
N LEU A 274 -13.96 -2.21 -15.93
CA LEU A 274 -14.72 -3.00 -16.90
C LEU A 274 -13.82 -3.65 -17.96
N ILE A 275 -12.82 -2.92 -18.46
CA ILE A 275 -11.85 -3.42 -19.45
C ILE A 275 -11.00 -4.54 -18.85
N LEU A 276 -10.52 -4.37 -17.62
CA LEU A 276 -9.60 -5.32 -17.00
C LEU A 276 -10.32 -6.53 -16.40
N PHE A 277 -11.60 -6.42 -16.03
CA PHE A 277 -12.36 -7.54 -15.47
C PHE A 277 -12.30 -8.84 -16.28
N PRO A 278 -12.61 -8.87 -17.60
CA PRO A 278 -12.53 -10.10 -18.39
C PRO A 278 -11.10 -10.65 -18.48
N ILE A 279 -10.09 -9.77 -18.49
CA ILE A 279 -8.67 -10.16 -18.55
C ILE A 279 -8.26 -10.82 -17.23
N CYS A 280 -8.65 -10.23 -16.09
CA CYS A 280 -8.44 -10.82 -14.76
C CYS A 280 -9.17 -12.16 -14.62
N LYS A 281 -10.41 -12.26 -15.10
CA LYS A 281 -11.18 -13.52 -15.09
C LYS A 281 -10.49 -14.62 -15.91
N TRP A 282 -9.99 -14.28 -17.10
CA TRP A 282 -9.21 -15.20 -17.91
C TRP A 282 -7.93 -15.65 -17.17
N TYR A 283 -7.21 -14.71 -16.57
CA TYR A 283 -5.98 -15.00 -15.83
C TYR A 283 -6.24 -15.90 -14.62
N ASP A 284 -7.32 -15.68 -13.87
CA ASP A 284 -7.74 -16.51 -12.73
C ASP A 284 -7.97 -17.98 -13.16
N VAL A 285 -8.65 -18.19 -14.29
CA VAL A 285 -8.86 -19.53 -14.89
C VAL A 285 -7.53 -20.13 -15.35
N TYR A 286 -6.68 -19.35 -16.02
CA TYR A 286 -5.38 -19.80 -16.50
C TYR A 286 -4.48 -20.24 -15.36
N LYS A 287 -4.33 -19.40 -14.32
CA LYS A 287 -3.58 -19.67 -13.09
C LYS A 287 -4.09 -20.94 -12.40
N SER A 288 -5.41 -21.10 -12.31
CA SER A 288 -6.04 -22.28 -11.71
C SER A 288 -5.77 -23.58 -12.46
N ARG A 289 -5.67 -23.53 -13.80
CA ARG A 289 -5.36 -24.69 -14.66
C ARG A 289 -3.86 -25.02 -14.73
N ASN A 290 -2.98 -24.08 -14.43
CA ASN A 290 -1.52 -24.21 -14.60
C ASN A 290 -0.75 -24.22 -13.27
N LYS A 291 -1.27 -24.89 -12.23
CA LYS A 291 -0.68 -24.92 -10.87
C LYS A 291 0.77 -25.44 -10.81
N ALA A 292 1.21 -26.18 -11.82
CA ALA A 292 2.59 -26.69 -11.95
C ALA A 292 3.61 -25.58 -12.24
N LYS A 293 3.20 -24.44 -12.82
CA LYS A 293 4.11 -23.32 -13.10
C LYS A 293 4.32 -22.51 -11.82
N TRP A 294 5.51 -22.62 -11.24
CA TRP A 294 5.83 -22.00 -9.94
C TRP A 294 5.62 -20.48 -9.93
N TRP A 295 5.96 -19.79 -11.01
CA TRP A 295 5.90 -18.33 -11.11
C TRP A 295 4.47 -17.78 -11.08
N LEU A 296 3.47 -18.55 -11.52
CA LEU A 296 2.05 -18.15 -11.45
C LEU A 296 1.53 -18.02 -10.02
N ARG A 297 2.23 -18.54 -9.02
CA ARG A 297 1.87 -18.34 -7.61
C ARG A 297 2.20 -16.93 -7.12
N TYR A 298 3.14 -16.26 -7.78
CA TYR A 298 3.66 -14.95 -7.41
C TYR A 298 3.06 -13.81 -8.26
N LEU A 299 2.25 -14.15 -9.27
CA LEU A 299 1.55 -13.22 -10.17
C LEU A 299 0.03 -13.35 -10.04
#